data_AF-A0A2E7DIT8-F1
#
_entry.id   AF-A0A2E7DIT8-F1
#
_cell.length_a   1.000
_cell.length_b   1.000
_cell.length_c   1.000
_cell.angle_alpha   90.00
_cell.angle_beta   90.00
_cell.angle_gamma   90.00
#
_symmetry.space_group_name_H-M   'P 1'
#
loop_
_entity.id
_entity.type
_entity.pdbx_description
1 polymer ?
#
loop_
_entity_poly.entity_id
_entity_poly.type
_entity_poly.pdbx_seq_one_letter_code
_entity_poly.pdbx_strand_id
1 'polypeptide(L)' 'MPTITIDGKEYDSEDLSDETKKQLVALQFVQAELTRLSHKQAALETARLAYSRALKEALGEEPEEDFEIVGDELNFD' A
#
# COMPACT_ATOMS: atom_id res chain seq x y z
N MET A 1 -25.70 -14.91 14.19
CA MET A 1 -25.81 -13.73 13.32
C MET A 1 -24.38 -13.29 12.99
N PRO A 2 -24.04 -13.01 11.73
CA PRO A 2 -22.68 -12.60 11.36
C PRO A 2 -22.45 -11.18 11.89
N THR A 3 -21.44 -10.98 12.73
CA THR A 3 -21.06 -9.66 13.23
C THR A 3 -19.96 -9.07 12.36
N ILE A 4 -20.06 -7.76 12.10
CA ILE A 4 -19.00 -6.98 11.45
C ILE A 4 -18.50 -5.89 12.38
N THR A 5 -17.20 -5.65 12.36
CA THR A 5 -16.59 -4.59 13.17
C THR A 5 -16.34 -3.38 12.30
N ILE A 6 -16.97 -2.25 12.63
CA ILE A 6 -16.73 -0.95 12.00
C ILE A 6 -16.26 0.01 13.10
N ASP A 7 -15.10 0.63 12.92
CA ASP A 7 -14.49 1.56 13.88
C ASP A 7 -14.40 1.02 15.32
N GLY A 8 -14.10 -0.28 15.45
CA GLY A 8 -13.95 -0.97 16.74
C GLY A 8 -15.27 -1.26 17.46
N LYS A 9 -16.43 -1.01 16.83
CA LYS A 9 -17.74 -1.41 17.32
C LYS A 9 -18.25 -2.61 16.54
N GLU A 10 -18.76 -3.61 17.25
CA GLU A 10 -19.45 -4.74 16.64
C GLU A 10 -20.88 -4.34 16.26
N TYR A 11 -21.23 -4.64 15.02
CA TYR A 11 -22.57 -4.51 14.48
C TYR A 11 -23.04 -5.88 14.02
N ASP A 12 -24.31 -6.18 14.24
CA ASP A 12 -24.93 -7.30 13.57
C ASP A 12 -25.12 -6.96 12.09
N SER A 13 -24.58 -7.78 11.20
CA SER A 13 -24.75 -7.57 9.76
C SER A 13 -26.20 -7.68 9.30
N GLU A 14 -27.06 -8.37 10.06
CA GLU A 14 -28.48 -8.51 9.76
C GLU A 14 -29.26 -7.23 10.14
N ASP A 15 -28.80 -6.48 11.14
CA ASP A 15 -29.42 -5.23 11.63
C ASP A 15 -29.03 -3.99 10.79
N LEU A 16 -28.05 -4.12 9.88
CA LEU A 16 -27.63 -3.02 9.02
C LEU A 16 -28.64 -2.78 7.90
N SER A 17 -28.93 -1.50 7.66
CA SER A 17 -29.76 -1.10 6.51
C SER A 17 -29.11 -1.50 5.18
N ASP A 18 -29.92 -1.75 4.16
CA ASP A 18 -29.42 -2.07 2.82
C ASP A 18 -28.51 -0.96 2.26
N GLU A 19 -28.78 0.29 2.62
CA GLU A 19 -27.95 1.44 2.24
C GLU A 19 -26.57 1.39 2.93
N THR A 20 -26.54 1.08 4.23
CA THR A 20 -25.29 0.90 4.98
C THR A 20 -24.44 -0.23 4.40
N LYS A 21 -25.07 -1.36 4.01
CA LYS A 21 -24.38 -2.49 3.37
C LYS A 21 -23.75 -2.09 2.03
N LYS A 22 -24.47 -1.31 1.21
CA LYS A 22 -23.93 -0.79 -0.06
C LYS A 22 -22.73 0.12 0.14
N GLN A 23 -22.81 1.02 1.12
CA GLN A 23 -21.70 1.93 1.45
C GLN A 23 -20.48 1.15 1.96
N LEU A 24 -20.69 0.10 2.77
CA LEU A 24 -19.61 -0.77 3.23
C LEU A 24 -18.89 -1.46 2.06
N VAL A 25 -19.64 -2.01 1.09
CA VAL A 25 -19.07 -2.62 -0.11
C VAL A 25 -18.29 -1.60 -0.93
N ALA A 26 -18.84 -0.40 -1.11
CA ALA A 26 -18.14 0.68 -1.81
C ALA A 26 -16.84 1.07 -1.10
N LEU A 27 -16.84 1.16 0.23
CA LEU A 27 -15.65 1.48 1.02
C LEU A 27 -14.59 0.38 0.91
N GLN A 28 -14.98 -0.90 1.00
CA GLN A 28 -14.07 -2.04 0.82
C GLN A 28 -13.43 -2.02 -0.57
N PHE A 29 -14.21 -1.70 -1.60
CA PHE A 29 -13.69 -1.56 -2.96
C PHE A 29 -12.64 -0.44 -3.06
N VAL A 30 -12.94 0.75 -2.52
CA VAL A 30 -12.00 1.87 -2.53
C VAL A 30 -10.73 1.53 -1.76
N GLN A 31 -10.86 0.87 -0.61
CA GLN A 31 -9.71 0.45 0.19
C GLN A 31 -8.82 -0.53 -0.56
N ALA A 32 -9.40 -1.52 -1.25
CA ALA A 32 -8.64 -2.46 -2.07
C ALA A 32 -7.88 -1.76 -3.20
N GLU A 33 -8.50 -0.77 -3.86
CA GLU A 33 -7.84 0.04 -4.89
C GLU A 33 -6.71 0.91 -4.33
N LEU A 34 -6.88 1.51 -3.14
CA LEU A 34 -5.82 2.26 -2.46
C LEU A 34 -4.61 1.37 -2.13
N THR A 35 -4.86 0.17 -1.59
CA THR A 35 -3.80 -0.82 -1.33
C THR A 35 -3.08 -1.19 -2.62
N ARG A 36 -3.81 -1.46 -3.71
CA ARG A 36 -3.23 -1.74 -5.02
C ARG A 36 -2.36 -0.61 -5.55
N LEU A 37 -2.79 0.64 -5.38
CA LEU A 37 -2.01 1.82 -5.77
C LEU A 37 -0.73 1.95 -4.93
N SER A 38 -0.81 1.68 -3.62
CA SER A 38 0.36 1.68 -2.73
C SER A 38 1.42 0.67 -3.18
N HIS A 39 1.03 -0.56 -3.52
CA HIS A 39 1.98 -1.55 -4.06
C HIS A 39 2.65 -1.09 -5.36
N LYS A 40 1.90 -0.44 -6.25
CA LYS A 40 2.47 0.15 -7.48
C LYS A 40 3.44 1.28 -7.17
N GLN A 41 3.10 2.13 -6.21
CA GLN A 41 3.96 3.23 -5.79
C GLN A 41 5.30 2.68 -5.26
N ALA A 42 5.28 1.69 -4.37
CA ALA A 42 6.49 1.05 -3.85
C ALA A 42 7.37 0.49 -4.98
N ALA A 43 6.77 -0.22 -5.95
CA ALA A 43 7.51 -0.73 -7.10
C ALA A 43 8.15 0.38 -7.96
N LEU A 44 7.43 1.49 -8.16
CA LEU A 44 7.95 2.64 -8.90
C LEU A 44 9.04 3.39 -8.14
N GLU A 45 8.96 3.46 -6.81
CA GLU A 45 10.01 4.05 -5.97
C GLU A 45 11.31 3.25 -6.04
N THR A 46 11.22 1.90 -6.03
CA THR A 46 12.39 1.03 -6.28
C THR A 46 12.99 1.28 -7.67
N ALA A 47 12.14 1.34 -8.71
CA ALA A 47 12.61 1.63 -10.07
C ALA A 47 13.27 3.01 -10.17
N ARG A 48 12.67 4.04 -9.56
CA ARG A 48 13.22 5.40 -9.50
C ARG A 48 14.62 5.40 -8.88
N LEU A 49 14.79 4.71 -7.75
CA LEU A 49 16.11 4.60 -7.10
C LEU A 49 17.13 3.93 -8.01
N ALA A 50 16.77 2.83 -8.68
CA ALA A 50 17.65 2.15 -9.62
C ALA A 50 18.06 3.05 -10.80
N TYR A 51 17.12 3.80 -11.37
CA TYR A 51 17.42 4.73 -12.46
C TYR A 51 18.29 5.91 -12.02
N SER A 52 18.05 6.45 -10.82
CA SER A 52 18.91 7.50 -10.26
C SER A 52 20.36 7.01 -10.08
N ARG A 53 20.55 5.76 -9.65
CA ARG A 53 21.89 5.15 -9.53
C ARG A 53 22.56 5.02 -10.89
N ALA A 54 21.88 4.42 -11.86
CA ALA A 54 22.40 4.24 -13.22
C ALA A 54 22.76 5.57 -13.88
N LEU A 55 21.99 6.63 -13.61
CA LEU A 55 22.29 7.97 -14.10
C LEU A 55 23.57 8.53 -13.47
N LYS A 56 23.74 8.45 -12.14
CA LYS A 56 24.96 8.90 -11.45
C LYS A 56 26.21 8.19 -11.98
N GLU A 57 26.12 6.86 -12.14
CA GLU A 57 27.20 6.04 -12.71
C GLU A 57 27.56 6.48 -14.14
N ALA A 58 26.54 6.72 -14.98
CA ALA A 58 26.76 7.20 -16.35
C ALA A 58 27.40 8.60 -16.42
N LEU A 59 27.23 9.42 -15.38
CA LEU A 59 27.84 10.74 -15.26
C LEU A 59 29.28 10.69 -14.71
N GLY A 60 29.77 9.51 -14.32
CA GLY A 60 31.10 9.34 -13.74
C GLY A 60 31.22 9.86 -12.31
N GLU A 61 30.08 10.04 -11.62
CA GLU A 61 30.07 10.26 -10.18
C GLU A 61 30.36 8.92 -9.50
N GLU A 62 31.36 8.89 -8.60
CA GLU A 62 31.61 7.70 -7.78
C GLU A 62 30.33 7.39 -6.99
N PRO A 63 29.88 6.12 -6.96
CA PRO A 63 28.74 5.76 -6.14
C PRO A 63 29.09 6.12 -4.70
N GLU A 64 28.33 7.05 -4.10
CA GLU A 64 28.42 7.31 -2.66
C GLU A 64 28.28 5.95 -1.95
N GLU A 65 29.36 5.52 -1.29
CA GLU A 65 29.41 4.27 -0.54
C GLU A 65 28.21 4.21 0.41
N ASP A 66 27.59 3.03 0.45
CA ASP A 66 26.64 2.61 1.47
C ASP A 66 25.29 3.34 1.52
N PHE A 67 24.53 3.29 0.42
CA PHE A 67 23.09 3.08 0.59
C PHE A 67 22.85 1.58 0.79
N GLU A 68 22.90 1.14 2.04
CA GLU A 68 22.26 -0.11 2.47
C GLU A 68 20.86 -0.09 1.85
N ILE A 69 20.60 -1.00 0.91
CA ILE A 69 19.23 -1.39 0.64
C ILE A 69 18.83 -2.04 1.95
N VAL A 70 18.14 -1.30 2.82
CA VAL A 70 17.52 -1.86 4.01
C VAL A 70 16.45 -2.82 3.48
N GLY A 71 16.88 -4.03 3.12
CA GLY A 71 16.01 -5.15 2.80
C GLY A 71 15.15 -5.54 4.00
N ASP A 72 15.46 -4.99 5.18
CA ASP A 72 14.70 -5.09 6.43
C ASP A 72 13.47 -4.16 6.49
N GLU A 73 13.34 -3.16 5.62
CA GLU A 73 12.14 -2.29 5.53
C GLU A 73 11.20 -2.68 4.38
N LEU A 74 11.58 -3.66 3.56
CA LEU A 74 10.67 -4.34 2.64
C LEU A 74 9.86 -5.38 3.43
N ASN A 75 9.09 -4.94 4.42
CA ASN A 75 8.15 -5.81 5.10
C ASN A 75 6.99 -6.09 4.14
N PHE A 76 6.95 -7.32 3.63
CA PHE A 76 5.84 -7.85 2.85
C PHE A 76 4.91 -8.64 3.78
N ASP A 77 4.20 -7.92 4.66
CA ASP A 77 3.02 -8.40 5.38
C ASP A 77 1.87 -7.40 5.16
#